data_AF-A0A8S9B6N5-F1
#
_entry.id   AF-A0A8S9B6N5-F1
#
_cell.length_a   1.000
_cell.length_b   1.000
_cell.length_c   1.000
_cell.angle_alpha   90.00
_cell.angle_beta   90.00
_cell.angle_gamma   90.00
#
_symmetry.space_group_name_H-M   'P 1'
#
loop_
_entity.id
_entity.type
_entity.pdbx_description
1 polymer ?
#
loop_
_entity_poly.entity_id
_entity_poly.type
_entity_poly.pdbx_seq_one_letter_code
_entity_poly.pdbx_strand_id
1 'polypeptide(L)'
;MTSAINGPNYQCQNHPLTTQLEAGIRYFDIRARVLNDSLQIYHQDSPTQHSYASVLTTMFTFLSSNPGETILMRLKEESTPLNSTLSFLTLFNYYRLTSPLTAPGCSQHFWTPDPTLKKIPTLGSLRNKILILQNFASESATYGIKWESPLLSIEDLWEIPNLASLDEKWEVVRDGLEAAGNGMERGDGVLYLSHLSASVGVLPVEAAAGDREGEVRGLNDRVGMWLQEGNGGSTGVVIVDFPGRKLVEGVLRRNLR
;
A
#
# COMPACT_ATOMS: atom_id res chain seq x y z
N MET A 1 -2.68 -2.68 7.74
CA MET A 1 -2.36 -2.71 9.19
C MET A 1 -3.43 -3.52 9.91
N THR A 2 -3.34 -4.83 9.88
CA THR A 2 -4.42 -5.72 10.34
C THR A 2 -3.92 -6.77 11.34
N SER A 3 -2.70 -6.59 11.88
CA SER A 3 -2.09 -7.50 12.86
C SER A 3 -2.86 -7.61 14.18
N ALA A 4 -3.66 -6.59 14.51
CA ALA A 4 -4.53 -6.58 15.68
C ALA A 4 -5.97 -7.06 15.40
N ILE A 5 -6.31 -7.40 14.15
CA ILE A 5 -7.63 -7.99 13.85
C ILE A 5 -7.65 -9.44 14.32
N ASN A 6 -8.72 -9.80 15.03
CA ASN A 6 -9.00 -11.18 15.41
C ASN A 6 -9.75 -11.89 14.27
N GLY A 7 -9.17 -12.98 13.77
CA GLY A 7 -9.79 -13.85 12.76
C GLY A 7 -9.22 -13.69 11.36
N PRO A 8 -9.33 -14.73 10.51
CA PRO A 8 -8.57 -14.81 9.27
C PRO A 8 -9.16 -13.99 8.11
N ASN A 9 -10.45 -13.63 8.15
CA ASN A 9 -11.15 -13.05 6.99
C ASN A 9 -10.66 -11.65 6.60
N TYR A 10 -10.18 -10.88 7.58
CA TYR A 10 -9.75 -9.48 7.39
C TYR A 10 -8.31 -9.25 7.82
N GLN A 11 -7.66 -10.27 8.38
CA GLN A 11 -6.24 -10.20 8.71
C GLN A 11 -5.44 -10.44 7.44
N CYS A 12 -4.59 -9.47 7.12
CA CYS A 12 -3.74 -9.42 5.92
C CYS A 12 -2.25 -9.26 6.30
N GLN A 13 -1.98 -8.91 7.56
CA GLN A 13 -0.66 -8.63 8.10
C GLN A 13 -0.63 -9.17 9.52
N ASN A 14 0.50 -9.74 9.95
CA ASN A 14 0.71 -10.31 11.29
C ASN A 14 1.78 -9.57 12.11
N HIS A 15 2.36 -8.50 11.56
CA HIS A 15 3.37 -7.67 12.23
C HIS A 15 2.89 -6.22 12.42
N PRO A 16 3.29 -5.56 13.53
CA PRO A 16 3.03 -4.13 13.73
C PRO A 16 3.64 -3.26 12.63
N LEU A 17 3.10 -2.04 12.46
CA LEU A 17 3.56 -1.08 11.46
C LEU A 17 5.07 -0.75 11.60
N THR A 18 5.57 -0.62 12.83
CA THR A 18 7.01 -0.37 13.09
C THR A 18 7.88 -1.48 12.55
N THR A 19 7.53 -2.74 12.81
CA THR A 19 8.25 -3.91 12.29
C THR A 19 8.21 -3.96 10.76
N GLN A 20 7.08 -3.61 10.15
CA GLN A 20 6.97 -3.54 8.68
C GLN A 20 7.93 -2.49 8.10
N LEU A 21 7.98 -1.30 8.70
CA LEU A 21 8.91 -0.23 8.31
C LEU A 21 10.37 -0.68 8.47
N GLU A 22 10.73 -1.28 9.59
CA GLU A 22 12.09 -1.79 9.84
C GLU A 22 12.47 -2.93 8.87
N ALA A 23 11.50 -3.74 8.45
CA ALA A 23 11.71 -4.84 7.51
C ALA A 23 11.92 -4.38 6.05
N GLY A 24 11.81 -3.08 5.75
CA GLY A 24 12.04 -2.53 4.41
C GLY A 24 10.75 -2.27 3.60
N ILE A 25 9.57 -2.39 4.20
CA ILE A 25 8.30 -2.06 3.53
C ILE A 25 8.17 -0.54 3.44
N ARG A 26 7.89 -0.04 2.22
CA ARG A 26 7.76 1.40 1.92
C ARG A 26 6.46 1.80 1.26
N TYR A 27 5.63 0.83 0.86
CA TYR A 27 4.26 1.07 0.42
C TYR A 27 3.28 0.62 1.50
N PHE A 28 2.30 1.45 1.81
CA PHE A 28 1.25 1.11 2.76
C PHE A 28 -0.13 1.46 2.19
N ASP A 29 -1.01 0.46 2.18
CA ASP A 29 -2.44 0.64 1.91
C ASP A 29 -3.16 1.01 3.21
N ILE A 30 -3.48 2.30 3.35
CA ILE A 30 -4.12 2.89 4.53
C ILE A 30 -5.57 3.19 4.17
N ARG A 31 -6.48 2.37 4.69
CA ARG A 31 -7.92 2.51 4.49
C ARG A 31 -8.53 3.11 5.74
N ALA A 32 -8.99 4.35 5.65
CA ALA A 32 -9.55 5.09 6.77
C ALA A 32 -11.07 5.26 6.61
N ARG A 33 -11.80 5.15 7.71
CA ARG A 33 -13.23 5.40 7.81
C ARG A 33 -13.47 6.47 8.87
N VAL A 34 -14.47 7.31 8.64
CA VAL A 34 -14.92 8.28 9.63
C VAL A 34 -15.77 7.57 10.68
N LEU A 35 -15.38 7.67 11.94
CA LEU A 35 -16.12 7.15 13.10
C LEU A 35 -16.07 8.17 14.23
N ASN A 36 -17.24 8.55 14.75
CA ASN A 36 -17.39 9.54 15.84
C ASN A 36 -16.54 10.80 15.60
N ASP A 37 -16.64 11.39 14.40
CA ASP A 37 -15.89 12.58 13.98
C ASP A 37 -14.36 12.44 14.08
N SER A 38 -13.84 11.23 13.87
CA SER A 38 -12.41 10.92 13.81
C SER A 38 -12.09 9.93 12.69
N LEU A 39 -10.88 9.99 12.13
CA LEU A 39 -10.42 8.99 11.15
C LEU A 39 -9.82 7.77 11.86
N GLN A 40 -10.44 6.61 11.65
CA GLN A 40 -10.00 5.31 12.16
C GLN A 40 -9.64 4.40 11.00
N ILE A 41 -8.74 3.45 11.21
CA ILE A 41 -8.30 2.52 10.17
C ILE A 41 -9.16 1.27 10.17
N TYR A 42 -9.65 0.92 8.99
CA TYR A 42 -10.56 -0.20 8.75
C TYR A 42 -10.00 -1.16 7.69
N HIS A 43 -10.55 -2.36 7.69
CA HIS A 43 -10.48 -3.29 6.56
C HIS A 43 -11.91 -3.78 6.31
N GLN A 44 -12.53 -3.27 5.25
CA GLN A 44 -13.98 -3.33 5.04
C GLN A 44 -14.73 -2.87 6.30
N ASP A 45 -15.56 -3.73 6.89
CA ASP A 45 -16.34 -3.41 8.09
C ASP A 45 -15.59 -3.68 9.40
N SER A 46 -14.35 -4.18 9.35
CA SER A 46 -13.58 -4.52 10.55
C SER A 46 -12.65 -3.37 10.97
N PRO A 47 -12.74 -2.87 12.22
CA PRO A 47 -11.78 -1.90 12.74
C PRO A 47 -10.44 -2.59 13.03
N THR A 48 -9.35 -1.95 12.63
CA THR A 48 -7.99 -2.47 12.86
C THR A 48 -7.42 -2.14 14.24
N GLN A 49 -8.18 -1.42 15.07
CA GLN A 49 -7.74 -0.83 16.35
C GLN A 49 -6.68 0.29 16.22
N HIS A 50 -6.36 0.72 14.99
CA HIS A 50 -5.50 1.86 14.74
C HIS A 50 -6.31 3.11 14.37
N SER A 51 -5.89 4.27 14.87
CA SER A 51 -6.38 5.57 14.39
C SER A 51 -5.47 6.12 13.29
N TYR A 52 -5.99 6.94 12.39
CA TYR A 52 -5.17 7.60 11.36
C TYR A 52 -4.02 8.41 11.97
N ALA A 53 -4.28 9.09 13.10
CA ALA A 53 -3.25 9.83 13.83
C ALA A 53 -2.10 8.92 14.30
N SER A 54 -2.39 7.74 14.85
CA SER A 54 -1.36 6.79 15.31
C SER A 54 -0.47 6.27 14.18
N VAL A 55 -1.04 6.10 12.99
CA VAL A 55 -0.32 5.66 11.79
C VAL A 55 0.62 6.76 11.32
N LEU A 56 0.12 7.99 11.22
CA LEU A 56 0.90 9.16 10.83
C LEU A 56 2.09 9.38 11.76
N THR A 57 1.87 9.42 13.08
CA THR A 57 2.96 9.65 14.03
C THR A 57 4.02 8.54 14.00
N THR A 58 3.61 7.29 13.76
CA THR A 58 4.55 6.17 13.57
C THR A 58 5.40 6.38 12.31
N MET A 59 4.79 6.72 11.18
CA MET A 59 5.49 6.98 9.93
C MET A 59 6.42 8.20 10.00
N PHE A 60 6.00 9.28 10.67
CA PHE A 60 6.81 10.48 10.87
C PHE A 60 8.05 10.20 11.73
N THR A 61 7.87 9.42 12.80
CA THR A 61 8.99 8.99 13.67
C THR A 61 10.01 8.19 12.87
N PHE A 62 9.54 7.24 12.04
CA PHE A 62 10.39 6.46 11.17
C PHE A 62 11.16 7.34 10.17
N LEU A 63 10.49 8.24 9.45
CA LEU A 63 11.13 9.11 8.47
C LEU A 63 12.13 10.08 9.12
N SER A 64 11.80 10.63 10.29
CA SER A 64 12.73 11.47 11.05
C SER A 64 14.00 10.73 11.47
N SER A 65 13.88 9.43 11.77
CA SER A 65 15.02 8.59 12.14
C SER A 65 15.78 8.05 10.92
N ASN A 66 15.13 8.04 9.75
CA ASN A 66 15.64 7.49 8.49
C ASN A 66 15.40 8.49 7.34
N PRO A 67 16.02 9.69 7.36
CA PRO A 67 15.70 10.75 6.40
C PRO A 67 16.08 10.42 4.94
N GLY A 68 16.83 9.35 4.72
CA GLY A 68 17.09 8.81 3.39
C GLY A 68 15.88 8.11 2.76
N GLU A 69 14.91 7.68 3.56
CA GLU A 69 13.79 6.86 3.11
C GLU A 69 12.61 7.71 2.62
N THR A 70 11.67 7.07 1.93
CA THR A 70 10.36 7.65 1.56
C THR A 70 9.27 6.63 1.81
N ILE A 71 8.04 7.09 2.03
CA ILE A 71 6.87 6.22 2.10
C ILE A 71 5.90 6.55 0.95
N LEU A 72 5.36 5.53 0.31
CA LEU A 72 4.19 5.62 -0.55
C LEU A 72 2.98 5.18 0.28
N MET A 73 1.97 6.04 0.37
CA MET A 73 0.77 5.77 1.16
C MET A 73 -0.44 5.86 0.25
N ARG A 74 -1.04 4.72 -0.11
CA ARG A 74 -2.42 4.75 -0.60
C ARG A 74 -3.30 5.14 0.58
N LEU A 75 -4.01 6.26 0.45
CA LEU A 75 -4.99 6.68 1.44
C LEU A 75 -6.36 6.56 0.81
N LYS A 76 -7.18 5.65 1.34
CA LYS A 76 -8.53 5.37 0.85
C LYS A 76 -9.58 5.77 1.90
N GLU A 77 -10.66 6.40 1.45
CA GLU A 77 -11.90 6.48 2.23
C GLU A 77 -12.62 5.13 2.11
N GLU A 78 -12.60 4.33 3.18
CA GLU A 78 -12.95 2.92 3.10
C GLU A 78 -14.44 2.67 2.94
N SER A 79 -15.27 3.47 3.61
CA SER A 79 -16.71 3.33 3.62
C SER A 79 -17.36 4.60 4.18
N THR A 80 -18.69 4.65 4.15
CA THR A 80 -19.47 5.79 4.64
C THR A 80 -19.23 6.05 6.13
N PRO A 81 -19.29 7.33 6.57
CA PRO A 81 -19.14 7.70 7.97
C PRO A 81 -20.11 6.98 8.91
N LEU A 82 -19.64 6.68 10.11
CA LEU A 82 -20.45 6.12 11.21
C LEU A 82 -20.56 7.14 12.35
N ASN A 83 -21.78 7.44 12.78
CA ASN A 83 -22.06 8.32 13.92
C ASN A 83 -21.28 9.65 13.86
N SER A 84 -21.27 10.30 12.70
CA SER A 84 -20.40 11.44 12.43
C SER A 84 -21.14 12.55 11.69
N THR A 85 -20.72 13.77 11.95
CA THR A 85 -21.20 15.01 11.31
C THR A 85 -20.15 15.59 10.36
N LEU A 86 -18.88 15.23 10.55
CA LEU A 86 -17.76 15.69 9.73
C LEU A 86 -17.47 14.72 8.58
N SER A 87 -17.08 15.28 7.42
CA SER A 87 -16.67 14.50 6.26
C SER A 87 -15.23 14.00 6.39
N PHE A 88 -14.88 12.97 5.60
CA PHE A 88 -13.51 12.47 5.52
C PHE A 88 -12.52 13.57 5.14
N LEU A 89 -12.84 14.38 4.13
CA LEU A 89 -11.97 15.46 3.66
C LEU A 89 -11.75 16.53 4.74
N THR A 90 -12.79 16.88 5.50
CA THR A 90 -12.68 17.82 6.63
C THR A 90 -11.73 17.28 7.68
N LEU A 91 -11.87 16.01 8.07
CA LEU A 91 -11.00 15.38 9.07
C LEU A 91 -9.57 15.19 8.56
N PHE A 92 -9.38 14.76 7.31
CA PHE A 92 -8.08 14.66 6.69
C PHE A 92 -7.34 16.00 6.74
N ASN A 93 -8.02 17.11 6.38
CA ASN A 93 -7.45 18.43 6.46
C ASN A 93 -7.21 18.88 7.90
N TYR A 94 -8.08 18.52 8.85
CA TYR A 94 -7.82 18.75 10.28
C TYR A 94 -6.51 18.09 10.71
N TYR A 95 -6.30 16.80 10.43
CA TYR A 95 -5.04 16.12 10.79
C TYR A 95 -3.82 16.73 10.09
N ARG A 96 -3.98 17.21 8.86
CA ARG A 96 -2.89 17.78 8.06
C ARG A 96 -2.49 19.20 8.48
N LEU A 97 -3.47 20.03 8.84
CA LEU A 97 -3.29 21.48 9.00
C LEU A 97 -3.47 21.99 10.43
N THR A 98 -4.29 21.32 11.23
CA THR A 98 -4.82 21.90 12.48
C THR A 98 -4.48 21.08 13.72
N SER A 99 -4.51 19.76 13.63
CA SER A 99 -4.24 18.86 14.75
C SER A 99 -2.84 19.12 15.32
N PRO A 100 -2.69 19.47 16.61
CA PRO A 100 -1.37 19.72 17.20
C PRO A 100 -0.50 18.46 17.22
N LEU A 101 -1.12 17.27 17.21
CA LEU A 101 -0.42 16.00 17.21
C LEU A 101 0.21 15.65 15.84
N THR A 102 -0.46 16.01 14.75
CA THR A 102 -0.09 15.51 13.40
C THR A 102 0.27 16.61 12.42
N ALA A 103 -0.24 17.84 12.55
CA ALA A 103 -0.01 18.91 11.59
C ALA A 103 1.49 19.27 11.42
N PRO A 104 2.33 19.34 12.48
CA PRO A 104 3.76 19.57 12.31
C PRO A 104 4.44 18.48 11.48
N GLY A 105 4.14 17.21 11.77
CA GLY A 105 4.67 16.07 11.03
C GLY A 105 4.14 16.00 9.59
N CYS A 106 2.87 16.34 9.36
CA CYS A 106 2.30 16.47 8.01
C CYS A 106 2.99 17.57 7.21
N SER A 107 3.23 18.74 7.80
CA SER A 107 3.96 19.84 7.14
C SER A 107 5.39 19.43 6.78
N GLN A 108 6.05 18.69 7.66
CA GLN A 108 7.42 18.21 7.44
C GLN A 108 7.49 17.05 6.44
N HIS A 109 6.58 16.10 6.49
CA HIS A 109 6.73 14.82 5.80
C HIS A 109 5.75 14.61 4.65
N PHE A 110 4.61 15.28 4.55
CA PHE A 110 3.79 15.11 3.34
C PHE A 110 4.47 15.78 2.15
N TRP A 111 4.55 15.04 1.05
CA TRP A 111 4.92 15.61 -0.24
C TRP A 111 3.66 16.17 -0.89
N THR A 112 3.67 17.48 -1.17
CA THR A 112 2.55 18.18 -1.80
C THR A 112 2.88 18.37 -3.29
N PRO A 113 2.03 17.90 -4.22
CA PRO A 113 2.23 18.11 -5.64
C PRO A 113 2.02 19.56 -6.06
N ASP A 114 2.74 19.96 -7.10
CA ASP A 114 2.34 21.10 -7.92
C ASP A 114 1.06 20.73 -8.70
N PRO A 115 0.07 21.64 -8.86
CA PRO A 115 -1.14 21.41 -9.66
C PRO A 115 -0.88 20.93 -11.10
N THR A 116 0.32 21.13 -11.63
CA THR A 116 0.76 20.74 -12.96
C THR A 116 1.55 19.44 -13.02
N LEU A 117 1.55 18.63 -11.95
CA LEU A 117 2.30 17.36 -11.92
C LEU A 117 1.93 16.45 -13.10
N LYS A 118 2.91 16.21 -13.98
CA LYS A 118 2.78 15.32 -15.16
C LYS A 118 3.59 14.04 -15.06
N LYS A 119 4.29 13.80 -13.95
CA LYS A 119 5.18 12.65 -13.77
C LYS A 119 5.30 12.26 -12.31
N ILE A 120 5.66 11.01 -12.06
CA ILE A 120 6.02 10.54 -10.73
C ILE A 120 7.25 11.31 -10.22
N PRO A 121 7.24 11.84 -8.98
CA PRO A 121 8.40 12.52 -8.41
C PRO A 121 9.61 11.61 -8.27
N THR A 122 10.81 12.18 -8.36
CA THR A 122 12.05 11.41 -8.14
C THR A 122 12.21 11.03 -6.68
N LEU A 123 12.95 9.94 -6.40
CA LEU A 123 13.30 9.56 -5.03
C LEU A 123 13.97 10.72 -4.27
N GLY A 124 14.85 11.49 -4.92
CA GLY A 124 15.50 12.65 -4.32
C GLY A 124 14.51 13.70 -3.78
N SER A 125 13.41 13.92 -4.50
CA SER A 125 12.33 14.82 -4.08
C SER A 125 11.44 14.24 -2.97
N LEU A 126 11.45 12.91 -2.82
CA LEU A 126 10.61 12.18 -1.87
C LEU A 126 11.35 11.74 -0.59
N ARG A 127 12.67 11.88 -0.51
CA ARG A 127 13.41 11.55 0.72
C ARG A 127 12.87 12.35 1.90
N ASN A 128 12.69 11.67 3.03
CA ASN A 128 12.04 12.15 4.24
C ASN A 128 10.57 12.55 4.05
N LYS A 129 9.90 12.08 2.98
CA LYS A 129 8.51 12.40 2.66
C LYS A 129 7.62 11.18 2.51
N ILE A 130 6.32 11.45 2.55
CA ILE A 130 5.22 10.55 2.22
C ILE A 130 4.57 11.07 0.95
N LEU A 131 4.57 10.26 -0.11
CA LEU A 131 3.77 10.47 -1.31
C LEU A 131 2.41 9.81 -1.13
N ILE A 132 1.34 10.60 -1.12
CA ILE A 132 -0.03 10.08 -1.05
C ILE A 132 -0.45 9.58 -2.44
N LEU A 133 -0.92 8.34 -2.50
CA LEU A 133 -1.77 7.88 -3.59
C LEU A 133 -3.23 8.07 -3.15
N GLN A 134 -3.83 9.14 -3.64
CA GLN A 134 -5.11 9.64 -3.19
C GLN A 134 -6.25 8.77 -3.75
N ASN A 135 -6.92 8.03 -2.87
CA ASN A 135 -8.10 7.23 -3.20
C ASN A 135 -9.31 7.64 -2.35
N PHE A 136 -9.58 8.94 -2.31
CA PHE A 136 -10.75 9.55 -1.69
C PHE A 136 -11.16 10.78 -2.48
N ALA A 137 -12.45 11.14 -2.39
CA ALA A 137 -12.98 12.28 -3.12
C ALA A 137 -12.43 13.60 -2.59
N SER A 138 -11.96 14.46 -3.49
CA SER A 138 -11.73 15.86 -3.19
C SER A 138 -12.03 16.71 -4.41
N GLU A 139 -13.04 17.56 -4.29
CA GLU A 139 -13.33 18.55 -5.31
C GLU A 139 -12.17 19.54 -5.35
N SER A 140 -11.53 19.69 -6.51
CA SER A 140 -10.44 20.63 -6.84
C SER A 140 -9.03 20.41 -6.26
N ALA A 141 -8.88 19.86 -5.04
CA ALA A 141 -7.56 19.67 -4.45
C ALA A 141 -6.85 18.41 -4.96
N THR A 142 -5.52 18.46 -5.00
CA THR A 142 -4.66 17.29 -5.26
C THR A 142 -3.67 17.18 -4.11
N TYR A 143 -3.77 16.10 -3.33
CA TYR A 143 -2.92 15.87 -2.16
C TYR A 143 -1.74 14.91 -2.42
N GLY A 144 -1.63 14.43 -3.66
CA GLY A 144 -0.64 13.47 -4.13
C GLY A 144 -0.97 13.03 -5.55
N ILE A 145 -0.84 11.76 -5.87
CA ILE A 145 -1.27 11.22 -7.18
C ILE A 145 -2.63 10.56 -6.99
N LYS A 146 -3.63 10.96 -7.78
CA LYS A 146 -4.95 10.29 -7.73
C LYS A 146 -4.82 8.82 -8.13
N TRP A 147 -5.56 7.95 -7.47
CA TRP A 147 -5.53 6.51 -7.70
C TRP A 147 -5.88 6.16 -9.16
N GLU A 148 -6.75 6.94 -9.78
CA GLU A 148 -7.20 6.79 -11.17
C GLU A 148 -6.31 7.54 -12.17
N SER A 149 -5.17 8.08 -11.73
CA SER A 149 -4.25 8.82 -12.59
C SER A 149 -3.63 7.91 -13.64
N PRO A 150 -3.44 8.38 -14.89
CA PRO A 150 -2.71 7.63 -15.92
C PRO A 150 -1.21 7.45 -15.59
N LEU A 151 -0.71 8.12 -14.54
CA LEU A 151 0.65 7.89 -14.03
C LEU A 151 0.77 6.59 -13.21
N LEU A 152 -0.35 5.93 -12.91
CA LEU A 152 -0.39 4.66 -12.19
C LEU A 152 -0.86 3.55 -13.13
N SER A 153 -0.16 2.43 -13.14
CA SER A 153 -0.63 1.18 -13.71
C SER A 153 -0.86 0.21 -12.57
N ILE A 154 -2.12 -0.18 -12.37
CA ILE A 154 -2.55 -0.92 -11.17
C ILE A 154 -3.12 -2.26 -11.59
N GLU A 155 -2.51 -3.33 -11.10
CA GLU A 155 -3.10 -4.66 -11.05
C GLU A 155 -3.73 -4.84 -9.67
N ASP A 156 -5.03 -5.13 -9.63
CA ASP A 156 -5.79 -5.31 -8.38
C ASP A 156 -6.95 -6.32 -8.59
N LEU A 157 -6.68 -7.48 -9.20
CA LEU A 157 -7.63 -8.59 -9.26
C LEU A 157 -7.75 -9.23 -7.87
N TRP A 158 -8.47 -8.61 -6.95
CA TRP A 158 -8.51 -9.04 -5.54
C TRP A 158 -9.66 -10.00 -5.23
N GLU A 159 -10.65 -10.12 -6.11
CA GLU A 159 -11.78 -11.04 -5.97
C GLU A 159 -11.49 -12.31 -6.76
N ILE A 160 -11.31 -13.43 -6.08
CA ILE A 160 -11.20 -14.74 -6.73
C ILE A 160 -12.18 -15.74 -6.09
N PRO A 161 -12.79 -16.63 -6.86
CA PRO A 161 -13.87 -17.48 -6.36
C PRO A 161 -13.41 -18.67 -5.52
N ASN A 162 -12.13 -19.08 -5.62
CA ASN A 162 -11.55 -20.20 -4.86
C ASN A 162 -10.03 -20.28 -5.07
N LEU A 163 -9.38 -21.22 -4.38
CA LEU A 163 -7.93 -21.48 -4.47
C LEU A 163 -7.43 -21.84 -5.88
N ALA A 164 -8.23 -22.52 -6.71
CA ALA A 164 -7.82 -22.89 -8.07
C ALA A 164 -7.68 -21.65 -8.97
N SER A 165 -8.37 -20.55 -8.65
CA SER A 165 -8.23 -19.26 -9.33
C SER A 165 -6.96 -18.49 -8.95
N LEU A 166 -6.11 -19.02 -8.07
CA LEU A 166 -4.78 -18.43 -7.83
C LEU A 166 -3.87 -18.49 -9.05
N ASP A 167 -4.09 -19.43 -9.98
CA ASP A 167 -3.35 -19.47 -11.25
C ASP A 167 -3.70 -18.26 -12.13
N GLU A 168 -4.99 -17.94 -12.28
CA GLU A 168 -5.44 -16.74 -13.01
C GLU A 168 -4.88 -15.48 -12.34
N LYS A 169 -4.99 -15.36 -11.02
CA LYS A 169 -4.41 -14.24 -10.27
C LYS A 169 -2.90 -14.13 -10.49
N TRP A 170 -2.20 -15.26 -10.48
CA TRP A 170 -0.76 -15.28 -10.73
C TRP A 170 -0.41 -14.77 -12.13
N GLU A 171 -1.17 -15.13 -13.16
CA GLU A 171 -0.94 -14.62 -14.52
C GLU A 171 -1.02 -13.10 -14.57
N VAL A 172 -2.07 -12.50 -13.99
CA VAL A 172 -2.23 -11.03 -14.00
C VAL A 172 -1.12 -10.35 -13.19
N VAL A 173 -0.73 -10.92 -12.05
CA VAL A 173 0.40 -10.41 -11.24
C VAL A 173 1.70 -10.46 -12.04
N ARG A 174 2.02 -11.61 -12.66
CA ARG A 174 3.23 -11.78 -13.49
C ARG A 174 3.26 -10.76 -14.61
N ASP A 175 2.16 -10.61 -15.34
CA ASP A 175 2.06 -9.67 -16.45
C ASP A 175 2.28 -8.22 -15.97
N GLY A 176 1.79 -7.87 -14.77
CA GLY A 176 2.06 -6.59 -14.11
C GLY A 176 3.55 -6.38 -13.76
N LEU A 177 4.22 -7.40 -13.24
CA LEU A 177 5.66 -7.36 -12.93
C LEU A 177 6.50 -7.20 -14.21
N GLU A 178 6.15 -7.92 -15.28
CA GLU A 178 6.81 -7.80 -16.59
C GLU A 178 6.56 -6.43 -17.23
N ALA A 179 5.33 -5.91 -17.13
CA ALA A 179 4.99 -4.57 -17.60
C ALA A 179 5.81 -3.49 -16.89
N ALA A 180 6.08 -3.64 -15.59
CA ALA A 180 6.92 -2.72 -14.84
C ALA A 180 8.38 -2.71 -15.33
N GLY A 181 8.94 -3.89 -15.64
CA GLY A 181 10.27 -4.01 -16.21
C GLY A 181 10.35 -3.34 -17.58
N ASN A 182 9.41 -3.67 -18.47
CA ASN A 182 9.32 -3.11 -19.81
C ASN A 182 9.09 -1.58 -19.78
N GLY A 183 8.28 -1.09 -18.84
CA GLY A 183 8.02 0.35 -18.68
C GLY A 183 9.25 1.14 -18.23
N MET A 184 10.04 0.55 -17.32
CA MET A 184 11.32 1.12 -16.90
C MET A 184 12.31 1.22 -18.09
N GLU A 185 12.39 0.19 -18.93
CA GLU A 185 13.26 0.21 -20.12
C GLU A 185 12.83 1.26 -21.15
N ARG A 186 11.52 1.45 -21.34
CA ARG A 186 10.98 2.50 -22.20
C ARG A 186 11.10 3.90 -21.60
N GLY A 187 11.25 4.00 -20.28
CA GLY A 187 11.24 5.28 -19.57
C GLY A 187 9.89 5.99 -19.62
N ASP A 188 8.78 5.25 -19.57
CA ASP A 188 7.43 5.82 -19.70
C ASP A 188 7.00 6.68 -18.48
N GLY A 189 7.72 6.56 -17.37
CA GLY A 189 7.49 7.36 -16.16
C GLY A 189 6.24 6.98 -15.38
N VAL A 190 5.69 5.79 -15.63
CA VAL A 190 4.53 5.22 -14.92
C VAL A 190 4.99 4.50 -13.64
N LEU A 191 4.23 4.64 -12.57
CA LEU A 191 4.39 3.84 -11.36
C LEU A 191 3.51 2.58 -11.48
N TYR A 192 4.15 1.42 -11.53
CA TYR A 192 3.47 0.13 -11.60
C TYR A 192 3.22 -0.41 -10.18
N LEU A 193 2.01 -0.89 -9.92
CA LEU A 193 1.58 -1.45 -8.64
C LEU A 193 0.91 -2.81 -8.90
N SER A 194 1.45 -3.88 -8.29
CA SER A 194 0.91 -5.24 -8.40
C SER A 194 0.49 -5.75 -7.04
N HIS A 195 -0.79 -6.09 -6.88
CA HIS A 195 -1.36 -6.57 -5.63
C HIS A 195 -1.40 -8.09 -5.61
N LEU A 196 -0.60 -8.72 -4.75
CA LEU A 196 -0.64 -10.18 -4.56
C LEU A 196 -1.84 -10.61 -3.70
N SER A 197 -2.49 -9.68 -3.00
CA SER A 197 -3.64 -9.97 -2.15
C SER A 197 -4.86 -10.44 -2.95
N ALA A 198 -5.60 -11.41 -2.41
CA ALA A 198 -6.89 -11.84 -2.92
C ALA A 198 -7.82 -12.31 -1.78
N SER A 199 -9.13 -12.28 -2.02
CA SER A 199 -10.16 -12.65 -1.04
C SER A 199 -11.47 -13.09 -1.72
N VAL A 200 -12.60 -12.98 -1.02
CA VAL A 200 -13.96 -13.43 -1.38
C VAL A 200 -14.11 -14.95 -1.31
N GLY A 201 -13.49 -15.68 -2.22
CA GLY A 201 -13.52 -17.14 -2.25
C GLY A 201 -12.34 -17.83 -1.55
N VAL A 202 -11.41 -17.04 -1.03
CA VAL A 202 -10.23 -17.49 -0.28
C VAL A 202 -9.98 -16.57 0.91
N LEU A 203 -9.29 -17.06 1.94
CA LEU A 203 -8.74 -16.23 2.99
C LEU A 203 -7.49 -15.48 2.49
N PRO A 204 -7.20 -14.27 3.00
CA PRO A 204 -5.95 -13.57 2.67
C PRO A 204 -4.69 -14.41 2.89
N VAL A 205 -4.65 -15.21 3.97
CA VAL A 205 -3.53 -16.11 4.25
C VAL A 205 -3.42 -17.26 3.25
N GLU A 206 -4.56 -17.75 2.73
CA GLU A 206 -4.59 -18.79 1.70
C GLU A 206 -4.11 -18.25 0.36
N ALA A 207 -4.49 -17.02 -0.01
CA ALA A 207 -3.95 -16.36 -1.20
C ALA A 207 -2.42 -16.15 -1.12
N ALA A 208 -1.95 -15.71 0.05
CA ALA A 208 -0.53 -15.43 0.27
C ALA A 208 0.33 -16.70 0.33
N ALA A 209 -0.07 -17.69 1.14
CA ALA A 209 0.73 -18.86 1.48
C ALA A 209 0.34 -20.14 0.71
N GLY A 210 -0.88 -20.22 0.19
CA GLY A 210 -1.42 -21.44 -0.40
C GLY A 210 -2.36 -22.19 0.52
N ASP A 211 -2.72 -23.41 0.13
CA ASP A 211 -3.46 -24.33 0.98
C ASP A 211 -2.60 -24.87 2.13
N ARG A 212 -3.23 -25.57 3.09
CA ARG A 212 -2.51 -26.07 4.27
C ARG A 212 -1.69 -27.31 3.95
N GLU A 213 -2.13 -28.06 2.96
CA GLU A 213 -1.55 -29.30 2.48
C GLU A 213 -0.30 -29.04 1.61
N GLY A 214 -0.18 -27.85 1.02
CA GLY A 214 0.93 -27.44 0.17
C GLY A 214 0.79 -27.86 -1.30
N GLU A 215 -0.40 -28.31 -1.70
CA GLU A 215 -0.71 -28.69 -3.08
C GLU A 215 -0.96 -27.44 -3.96
N VAL A 216 -1.51 -26.39 -3.37
CA VAL A 216 -1.73 -25.09 -4.03
C VAL A 216 -0.71 -24.09 -3.51
N ARG A 217 0.21 -23.68 -4.39
CA ARG A 217 1.21 -22.66 -4.04
C ARG A 217 0.59 -21.25 -3.97
N GLY A 218 0.82 -20.56 -2.86
CA GLY A 218 0.43 -19.16 -2.69
C GLY A 218 1.21 -18.15 -3.54
N LEU A 219 0.68 -16.95 -3.67
CA LEU A 219 1.23 -15.90 -4.53
C LEU A 219 2.59 -15.38 -4.04
N ASN A 220 2.85 -15.40 -2.73
CA ASN A 220 4.14 -14.98 -2.19
C ASN A 220 5.27 -15.89 -2.67
N ASP A 221 5.03 -17.20 -2.71
CA ASP A 221 5.99 -18.19 -3.17
C ASP A 221 6.15 -18.13 -4.69
N ARG A 222 5.07 -17.93 -5.45
CA ARG A 222 5.12 -17.79 -6.91
C ARG A 222 5.97 -16.60 -7.34
N VAL A 223 5.73 -15.43 -6.75
CA VAL A 223 6.56 -14.24 -7.00
C VAL A 223 7.99 -14.46 -6.51
N GLY A 224 8.17 -15.08 -5.34
CA GLY A 224 9.50 -15.40 -4.81
C GLY A 224 10.32 -16.31 -5.74
N MET A 225 9.70 -17.31 -6.35
CA MET A 225 10.33 -18.20 -7.33
C MET A 225 10.65 -17.45 -8.62
N TRP A 226 9.68 -16.71 -9.17
CA TRP A 226 9.89 -15.90 -10.37
C TRP A 226 11.07 -14.92 -10.21
N LEU A 227 11.22 -14.33 -9.02
CA LEU A 227 12.37 -13.47 -8.72
C LEU A 227 13.70 -14.23 -8.67
N GLN A 228 13.72 -15.45 -8.14
CA GLN A 228 14.91 -16.30 -8.01
C GLN A 228 15.39 -16.86 -9.35
N GLU A 229 14.47 -17.14 -10.27
CA GLU A 229 14.75 -17.59 -11.63
C GLU A 229 15.42 -16.50 -12.49
N GLY A 230 15.52 -15.28 -11.99
CA GLY A 230 16.15 -14.16 -12.70
C GLY A 230 15.23 -13.47 -13.70
N ASN A 231 13.92 -13.75 -13.66
CA ASN A 231 12.95 -13.17 -14.59
C ASN A 231 12.78 -11.67 -14.36
N GLY A 232 12.60 -10.90 -15.44
CA GLY A 232 12.26 -9.46 -15.40
C GLY A 232 13.36 -8.51 -14.89
N GLY A 233 13.11 -7.21 -15.02
CA GLY A 233 13.96 -6.12 -14.54
C GLY A 233 13.42 -5.50 -13.25
N SER A 234 13.05 -4.21 -13.32
CA SER A 234 12.27 -3.54 -12.27
C SER A 234 10.92 -4.25 -12.08
N THR A 235 10.50 -4.46 -10.82
CA THR A 235 9.23 -5.09 -10.48
C THR A 235 8.09 -4.10 -10.29
N GLY A 236 8.38 -2.79 -10.32
CA GLY A 236 7.46 -1.80 -9.76
C GLY A 236 7.27 -1.99 -8.25
N VAL A 237 6.12 -1.57 -7.74
CA VAL A 237 5.71 -1.76 -6.34
C VAL A 237 4.96 -3.08 -6.21
N VAL A 238 5.50 -4.01 -5.42
CA VAL A 238 4.88 -5.29 -5.12
C VAL A 238 4.16 -5.20 -3.77
N ILE A 239 2.85 -5.40 -3.76
CA ILE A 239 1.98 -5.18 -2.60
C ILE A 239 1.51 -6.53 -2.09
N VAL A 240 1.79 -6.84 -0.83
CA VAL A 240 1.84 -8.22 -0.35
C VAL A 240 1.12 -8.38 0.99
N ASP A 241 0.31 -9.43 1.09
CA ASP A 241 -0.21 -9.92 2.37
C ASP A 241 0.79 -10.87 3.03
N PHE A 242 0.97 -10.71 4.34
CA PHE A 242 1.91 -11.49 5.15
C PHE A 242 3.34 -11.58 4.53
N PRO A 243 3.98 -10.44 4.23
CA PRO A 243 5.26 -10.43 3.54
C PRO A 243 6.33 -11.17 4.33
N GLY A 244 6.88 -12.24 3.74
CA GLY A 244 8.00 -12.98 4.29
C GLY A 244 9.34 -12.36 3.92
N ARG A 245 10.35 -12.51 4.80
CA ARG A 245 11.70 -11.97 4.62
C ARG A 245 12.32 -12.27 3.24
N LYS A 246 12.22 -13.51 2.76
CA LYS A 246 12.81 -13.92 1.47
C LYS A 246 12.24 -13.14 0.29
N LEU A 247 10.92 -12.94 0.28
CA LEU A 247 10.24 -12.19 -0.78
C LEU A 247 10.62 -10.71 -0.73
N VAL A 248 10.61 -10.10 0.47
CA VAL A 248 11.04 -8.71 0.66
C VAL A 248 12.48 -8.49 0.19
N GLU A 249 13.41 -9.35 0.61
CA GLU A 249 14.81 -9.28 0.15
C GLU A 249 14.92 -9.48 -1.37
N GLY A 250 14.11 -10.39 -1.95
CA GLY A 250 14.08 -10.64 -3.39
C GLY A 250 13.71 -9.39 -4.19
N VAL A 251 12.67 -8.66 -3.75
CA VAL A 251 12.25 -7.40 -4.37
C VAL A 251 13.32 -6.31 -4.18
N LEU A 252 13.88 -6.17 -2.97
CA LEU A 252 14.92 -5.18 -2.70
C LEU A 252 16.19 -5.40 -3.54
N ARG A 253 16.60 -6.67 -3.74
CA ARG A 253 17.78 -7.00 -4.56
C ARG A 253 17.65 -6.60 -6.02
N ARG A 254 16.42 -6.44 -6.56
CA ARG A 254 16.22 -5.90 -7.92
C ARG A 254 16.64 -4.45 -8.08
N ASN A 255 16.83 -3.73 -6.98
CA ASN A 255 17.23 -2.32 -6.96
C ASN A 255 18.71 -2.12 -6.61
N LEU A 256 19.42 -3.18 -6.20
CA LEU A 256 20.85 -3.12 -5.94
C LEU A 256 21.59 -3.10 -7.28
N ARG A 257 22.26 -1.98 -7.56
CA ARG A 257 23.25 -1.86 -8.64
C ARG A 257 24.62 -2.29 -8.15
#